data_AF-A0A2K4IHZ0-F1
#
_entry.id   AF-A0A2K4IHZ0-F1
#
_cell.length_a   1.000
_cell.length_b   1.000
_cell.length_c   1.000
_cell.angle_alpha   90.00
_cell.angle_beta   90.00
_cell.angle_gamma   90.00
#
_symmetry.space_group_name_H-M   'P 1'
#
loop_
_entity.id
_entity.type
_entity.pdbx_description
1 polymer ?
#
loop_
_entity_poly.entity_id
_entity_poly.type
_entity_poly.pdbx_seq_one_letter_code
_entity_poly.pdbx_strand_id
1 'polypeptide(L)'
;MLTFQGTVSDTGESNPATLTFDDLSQQGGKLNNGKMKYYGLNFTVTGNYTAKTSRSFNLQAKAKASDGDEYGHGDSSLTITLKSSDGNDNQLGGTVKVLAGGPNVGKTYNMNFTRG
;
A
#
# COMPACT_ATOMS: atom_id res chain seq x y z
N MET A 1 11.43 -1.12 -11.80
CA MET A 1 10.16 -1.13 -11.04
C MET A 1 10.11 -2.41 -10.21
N LEU A 2 9.75 -2.29 -8.93
CA LEU A 2 9.56 -3.39 -7.99
C LEU A 2 8.07 -3.68 -7.86
N THR A 3 7.69 -4.95 -7.86
CA THR A 3 6.30 -5.40 -7.74
C THR A 3 6.15 -6.30 -6.53
N PHE A 4 5.10 -6.07 -5.77
CA PHE A 4 4.78 -6.75 -4.54
C PHE A 4 3.35 -7.25 -4.62
N GLN A 5 3.18 -8.56 -4.48
CA GLN A 5 1.88 -9.23 -4.47
C GLN A 5 1.51 -9.60 -3.06
N GLY A 6 0.27 -9.35 -2.67
CA GLY A 6 -0.11 -9.49 -1.28
C GLY A 6 -1.60 -9.42 -1.03
N THR A 7 -1.93 -9.23 0.25
CA THR A 7 -3.31 -9.15 0.72
C THR A 7 -3.50 -8.02 1.72
N VAL A 8 -4.73 -7.50 1.73
CA VAL A 8 -5.29 -6.68 2.81
C VAL A 8 -6.34 -7.53 3.52
N SER A 9 -6.19 -7.73 4.82
CA SER A 9 -6.98 -8.72 5.57
C SER A 9 -7.41 -8.24 6.96
N ASP A 10 -8.53 -8.79 7.41
CA ASP A 10 -9.05 -8.70 8.79
C ASP A 10 -9.49 -10.11 9.26
N THR A 11 -10.09 -10.22 10.45
CA THR A 11 -10.68 -11.46 10.96
C THR A 11 -11.81 -11.95 10.05
N GLY A 12 -11.47 -12.82 9.08
CA GLY A 12 -12.42 -13.53 8.23
C GLY A 12 -12.45 -13.09 6.76
N GLU A 13 -11.74 -12.02 6.38
CA GLU A 13 -11.67 -11.55 5.00
C GLU A 13 -10.23 -11.26 4.59
N SER A 14 -9.86 -11.66 3.37
CA SER A 14 -8.55 -11.38 2.79
C SER A 14 -8.72 -11.07 1.31
N ASN A 15 -8.43 -9.83 0.95
CA ASN A 15 -8.57 -9.33 -0.41
C ASN A 15 -7.19 -9.15 -1.06
N PRO A 16 -7.00 -9.55 -2.32
CA PRO A 16 -5.74 -9.38 -3.01
C PRO A 16 -5.42 -7.89 -3.22
N ALA A 17 -4.13 -7.56 -3.11
CA ALA A 17 -3.60 -6.25 -3.42
C ALA A 17 -2.26 -6.39 -4.14
N THR A 18 -1.97 -5.45 -5.02
CA THR A 18 -0.68 -5.31 -5.68
C THR A 18 -0.11 -3.95 -5.34
N LEU A 19 1.14 -3.89 -4.91
CA LEU A 19 1.88 -2.65 -4.66
C LEU A 19 3.10 -2.62 -5.59
N THR A 20 3.33 -1.48 -6.23
CA THR A 20 4.53 -1.26 -7.05
C THR A 20 5.20 0.05 -6.68
N PHE A 21 6.52 0.08 -6.79
CA PHE A 21 7.30 1.30 -6.66
C PHE A 21 8.61 1.18 -7.43
N ASP A 22 9.20 2.31 -7.80
CA ASP A 22 10.51 2.31 -8.45
C ASP A 22 11.62 1.81 -7.50
N ASP A 23 12.82 1.63 -8.04
CA ASP A 23 13.95 1.20 -7.21
C ASP A 23 14.19 2.18 -6.05
N LEU A 24 14.09 1.68 -4.82
CA LEU A 24 14.22 2.47 -3.59
C LEU A 24 15.65 2.95 -3.35
N SER A 25 16.66 2.34 -3.97
CA SER A 25 18.05 2.76 -3.82
C SER A 25 18.30 4.17 -4.41
N GLN A 26 17.44 4.60 -5.34
CA GLN A 26 17.60 5.85 -6.09
C GLN A 26 16.71 6.99 -5.58
N GLN A 27 15.81 6.75 -4.61
CA GLN A 27 14.78 7.73 -4.23
C GLN A 27 15.01 8.43 -2.88
N GLY A 28 16.20 8.28 -2.27
CA GLY A 28 16.62 9.11 -1.14
C GLY A 28 15.71 9.07 0.10
N GLY A 29 15.01 7.96 0.33
CA GLY A 29 14.10 7.82 1.48
C GLY A 29 12.69 8.36 1.25
N LYS A 30 12.36 8.78 0.02
CA LYS A 30 11.03 9.25 -0.38
C LYS A 30 10.49 8.39 -1.50
N LEU A 31 9.23 7.99 -1.40
CA LEU A 31 8.52 7.28 -2.44
C LEU A 31 7.54 8.27 -3.07
N ASN A 32 7.78 8.66 -4.33
CA ASN A 32 7.01 9.74 -4.98
C ASN A 32 6.02 9.22 -6.05
N ASN A 33 6.19 7.97 -6.50
CA ASN A 33 5.41 7.43 -7.61
C ASN A 33 5.14 5.93 -7.45
N GLY A 34 4.74 5.51 -6.25
CA GLY A 34 4.23 4.16 -6.08
C GLY A 34 2.81 4.04 -6.61
N LYS A 35 2.40 2.81 -6.90
CA LYS A 35 1.02 2.49 -7.29
C LYS A 35 0.52 1.33 -6.47
N MET A 36 -0.77 1.32 -6.15
CA MET A 36 -1.41 0.18 -5.51
C MET A 36 -2.73 -0.12 -6.20
N LYS A 37 -2.95 -1.38 -6.56
CA LYS A 37 -4.26 -1.86 -7.01
C LYS A 37 -4.90 -2.65 -5.89
N TYR A 38 -6.09 -2.24 -5.48
CA TYR A 38 -6.80 -2.87 -4.38
C TYR A 38 -8.30 -2.60 -4.49
N TYR A 39 -9.10 -3.66 -4.39
CA TYR A 39 -10.56 -3.59 -4.34
C TYR A 39 -11.19 -2.78 -5.50
N GLY A 40 -10.70 -3.03 -6.73
CA GLY A 40 -11.15 -2.33 -7.95
C GLY A 40 -10.66 -0.89 -8.10
N LEU A 41 -9.89 -0.37 -7.15
CA LEU A 41 -9.34 0.99 -7.17
C LEU A 41 -7.86 1.00 -7.57
N ASN A 42 -7.47 2.06 -8.28
CA ASN A 42 -6.08 2.36 -8.63
C ASN A 42 -5.56 3.54 -7.80
N PHE A 43 -4.70 3.27 -6.82
CA PHE A 43 -4.12 4.28 -5.96
C PHE A 43 -2.75 4.74 -6.45
N THR A 44 -2.53 6.05 -6.35
CA THR A 44 -1.18 6.64 -6.32
C THR A 44 -0.67 6.60 -4.88
N VAL A 45 0.52 6.04 -4.67
CA VAL A 45 1.15 5.85 -3.36
C VAL A 45 2.37 6.76 -3.24
N THR A 46 2.45 7.50 -2.14
CA THR A 46 3.56 8.38 -1.83
C THR A 46 3.92 8.31 -0.35
N GLY A 47 5.13 8.71 0.03
CA GLY A 47 5.50 8.80 1.45
C GLY A 47 7.00 8.69 1.68
N ASN A 48 7.37 8.26 2.88
CA ASN A 48 8.77 8.16 3.29
C ASN A 48 9.10 6.72 3.69
N TYR A 49 10.39 6.38 3.58
CA TYR A 49 10.92 5.11 4.06
C TYR A 49 12.32 5.28 4.65
N THR A 50 12.65 4.42 5.60
CA THR A 50 13.95 4.44 6.30
C THR A 50 15.05 3.74 5.50
N ALA A 51 16.28 3.74 6.01
CA ALA A 51 17.40 3.03 5.39
C ALA A 51 17.15 1.52 5.26
N LYS A 52 17.85 0.86 4.31
CA LYS A 52 17.64 -0.55 3.96
C LYS A 52 17.74 -1.50 5.16
N THR A 53 18.71 -1.29 6.02
CA THR A 53 18.97 -2.14 7.20
C THR A 53 17.86 -2.09 8.27
N SER A 54 16.95 -1.12 8.19
CA SER A 54 15.83 -0.94 9.12
C SER A 54 14.53 -0.60 8.40
N ARG A 55 14.38 -1.06 7.14
CA ARG A 55 13.38 -0.57 6.20
C ARG A 55 11.98 -0.63 6.79
N SER A 56 11.41 0.55 6.95
CA SER A 56 10.03 0.79 7.34
C SER A 56 9.49 1.90 6.44
N PHE A 57 8.22 1.81 6.09
CA PHE A 57 7.53 2.72 5.18
C PHE A 57 6.37 3.38 5.93
N ASN A 58 6.20 4.67 5.71
CA ASN A 58 5.02 5.43 6.11
C ASN A 58 4.49 6.12 4.86
N LEU A 59 3.38 5.61 4.34
CA LEU A 59 2.86 5.93 3.02
C LEU A 59 1.41 6.42 3.10
N GLN A 60 1.03 7.21 2.11
CA GLN A 60 -0.33 7.62 1.81
C GLN A 60 -0.69 7.11 0.42
N ALA A 61 -1.86 6.50 0.29
CA ALA A 61 -2.43 6.09 -0.97
C ALA A 61 -3.67 6.94 -1.27
N LYS A 62 -3.81 7.42 -2.49
CA LYS A 62 -4.99 8.19 -2.94
C LYS A 62 -5.45 7.66 -4.29
N ALA A 63 -6.74 7.41 -4.42
CA ALA A 63 -7.40 7.04 -5.66
C ALA A 63 -8.51 8.05 -5.96
N LYS A 64 -8.61 8.47 -7.22
CA LYS A 64 -9.78 9.19 -7.71
C LYS A 64 -10.80 8.19 -8.20
N ALA A 65 -12.07 8.42 -7.94
CA ALA A 65 -13.14 7.53 -8.42
C ALA A 65 -13.12 7.42 -9.96
N SER A 66 -12.73 8.50 -10.65
CA SER A 66 -12.57 8.55 -12.10
C SER A 66 -11.48 7.62 -12.65
N ASP A 67 -10.53 7.19 -11.83
CA ASP A 67 -9.35 6.42 -12.27
C ASP A 67 -9.61 4.90 -12.21
N GLY A 68 -10.85 4.52 -11.95
CA GLY A 68 -11.32 3.15 -11.78
C GLY A 68 -11.82 2.95 -10.36
N ASP A 69 -13.14 2.88 -10.22
CA ASP A 69 -13.86 2.55 -8.99
C ASP A 69 -15.00 1.61 -9.35
N GLU A 70 -14.69 0.31 -9.38
CA GLU A 70 -15.62 -0.74 -9.80
C GLU A 70 -16.85 -0.89 -8.88
N TYR A 71 -16.82 -0.31 -7.67
CA TYR A 71 -17.87 -0.50 -6.67
C TYR A 71 -18.45 0.81 -6.09
N GLY A 72 -18.11 1.97 -6.67
CA GLY A 72 -18.74 3.26 -6.32
C GLY A 72 -18.39 3.78 -4.93
N HIS A 73 -17.17 3.55 -4.45
CA HIS A 73 -16.65 4.08 -3.19
C HIS A 73 -16.45 5.59 -3.16
N GLY A 74 -16.24 6.21 -4.32
CA GLY A 74 -15.79 7.59 -4.45
C GLY A 74 -14.27 7.77 -4.27
N ASP A 75 -13.83 9.02 -4.26
CA ASP A 75 -12.43 9.37 -3.98
C ASP A 75 -11.99 8.75 -2.65
N SER A 76 -10.91 7.96 -2.71
CA SER A 76 -10.49 7.11 -1.61
C SER A 76 -9.07 7.46 -1.14
N SER A 77 -8.84 7.38 0.16
CA SER A 77 -7.51 7.63 0.75
C SER A 77 -7.19 6.67 1.88
N LEU A 78 -5.95 6.19 1.88
CA LEU A 78 -5.43 5.23 2.85
C LEU A 78 -4.14 5.75 3.48
N THR A 79 -3.90 5.40 4.74
CA THR A 79 -2.58 5.49 5.39
C THR A 79 -2.01 4.09 5.54
N ILE A 80 -0.80 3.87 5.07
CA ILE A 80 -0.15 2.56 5.02
C ILE A 80 1.15 2.62 5.84
N THR A 81 1.34 1.64 6.70
CA THR A 81 2.62 1.39 7.38
C THR A 81 3.10 0.01 7.00
N LEU A 82 4.32 -0.12 6.50
CA LEU A 82 4.94 -1.40 6.15
C LEU A 82 6.34 -1.50 6.75
N LYS A 83 6.81 -2.72 6.97
CA LYS A 83 8.17 -3.01 7.41
C LYS A 83 8.68 -4.25 6.69
N SER A 84 9.95 -4.23 6.28
CA SER A 84 10.60 -5.45 5.79
C SER A 84 10.81 -6.40 6.97
N SER A 85 10.19 -7.58 6.89
CA SER A 85 10.33 -8.63 7.90
C SER A 85 11.60 -9.47 7.70
N ASP A 86 12.12 -9.50 6.47
CA ASP A 86 13.26 -10.31 6.05
C ASP A 86 14.57 -9.52 5.91
N GLY A 87 14.55 -8.21 6.19
CA GLY A 87 15.70 -7.30 6.08
C GLY A 87 16.19 -7.04 4.65
N ASN A 88 15.51 -7.61 3.64
CA ASN A 88 15.93 -7.56 2.23
C ASN A 88 14.86 -6.97 1.31
N ASP A 89 13.77 -6.46 1.88
CA ASP A 89 12.62 -5.94 1.14
C ASP A 89 11.98 -7.01 0.22
N ASN A 90 12.07 -8.32 0.52
CA ASN A 90 11.29 -9.34 -0.22
C ASN A 90 9.97 -9.67 0.46
N GLN A 91 9.86 -9.40 1.76
CA GLN A 91 8.62 -9.57 2.53
C GLN A 91 8.32 -8.28 3.28
N LEU A 92 7.16 -7.69 2.99
CA LEU A 92 6.67 -6.49 3.65
C LEU A 92 5.40 -6.81 4.43
N GLY A 93 5.41 -6.55 5.73
CA GLY A 93 4.24 -6.70 6.60
C GLY A 93 3.87 -5.37 7.26
N GLY A 94 2.59 -5.18 7.55
CA GLY A 94 2.14 -4.00 8.28
C GLY A 94 0.63 -3.80 8.25
N THR A 95 0.20 -2.55 8.16
CA THR A 95 -1.22 -2.19 8.26
C THR A 95 -1.61 -1.10 7.28
N VAL A 96 -2.90 -1.05 6.97
CA VAL A 96 -3.54 0.03 6.23
C VAL A 96 -4.77 0.53 6.95
N LYS A 97 -4.90 1.84 7.11
CA LYS A 97 -6.08 2.51 7.65
C LYS A 97 -6.82 3.24 6.54
N VAL A 98 -8.13 3.06 6.47
CA VAL A 98 -9.00 3.78 5.54
C VAL A 98 -9.29 5.17 6.12
N LEU A 99 -8.91 6.23 5.40
CA LEU A 99 -9.18 7.62 5.79
C LEU A 99 -10.42 8.18 5.09
N ALA A 100 -10.65 7.78 3.84
CA ALA A 100 -11.79 8.22 3.03
C ALA A 100 -12.12 7.17 1.98
N GLY A 101 -13.37 7.18 1.50
CA GLY A 101 -13.88 6.29 0.46
C GLY A 101 -14.54 5.03 1.02
N GLY A 102 -15.83 4.85 0.71
CA GLY A 102 -16.59 3.66 1.07
C GLY A 102 -17.00 3.52 2.55
N PRO A 103 -17.60 2.39 2.93
CA PRO A 103 -18.20 2.17 4.26
C PRO A 103 -17.18 1.83 5.37
N ASN A 104 -15.93 1.59 5.02
CA ASN A 104 -14.89 1.11 5.94
C ASN A 104 -13.99 2.24 6.51
N VAL A 105 -14.37 3.50 6.30
CA VAL A 105 -13.64 4.66 6.85
C VAL A 105 -13.40 4.51 8.35
N GLY A 106 -12.16 4.75 8.77
CA GLY A 106 -11.71 4.63 10.16
C GLY A 106 -11.17 3.25 10.53
N LYS A 107 -11.49 2.20 9.77
CA LYS A 107 -10.98 0.84 10.02
C LYS A 107 -9.52 0.68 9.61
N THR A 108 -8.86 -0.26 10.27
CA THR A 108 -7.47 -0.65 10.02
C THR A 108 -7.41 -2.14 9.72
N TYR A 109 -6.63 -2.51 8.71
CA TYR A 109 -6.46 -3.87 8.22
C TYR A 109 -4.99 -4.26 8.22
N ASN A 110 -4.72 -5.56 8.30
CA ASN A 110 -3.37 -6.10 8.13
C ASN A 110 -3.00 -6.16 6.66
N MET A 111 -1.72 -5.91 6.36
CA MET A 111 -1.13 -6.05 5.03
C MET A 111 0.03 -7.01 5.06
N ASN A 112 0.09 -7.92 4.09
CA ASN A 112 1.25 -8.75 3.84
C ASN A 112 1.54 -8.78 2.35
N PHE A 113 2.78 -8.54 1.97
CA PHE A 113 3.24 -8.52 0.59
C PHE A 113 4.54 -9.29 0.44
N THR A 114 4.66 -9.98 -0.69
CA THR A 114 5.87 -10.65 -1.14
C THR A 114 6.31 -10.06 -2.47
N ARG A 115 7.61 -9.81 -2.61
CA ARG A 115 8.19 -9.32 -3.85
C ARG A 115 8.08 -10.40 -4.93
N GLY A 116 7.53 -10.02 -6.09
CA GLY A 116 7.43 -10.86 -7.28
C GLY A 116 8.68 -10.88 -8.12
#